data_AF-A0A3N5HS41-F1
#
_entry.id   AF-A0A3N5HS41-F1
#
_cell.length_a   1.000
_cell.length_b   1.000
_cell.length_c   1.000
_cell.angle_alpha   90.00
_cell.angle_beta   90.00
_cell.angle_gamma   90.00
#
_symmetry.space_group_name_H-M   'P 1'
#
loop_
_entity.id
_entity.type
_entity.pdbx_description
1 polymer ?
#
loop_
_entity_poly.entity_id
_entity_poly.type
_entity_poly.pdbx_seq_one_letter_code
_entity_poly.pdbx_strand_id
1 'polypeptide(L)'
;MIALTSALSLGAAVLLAASPVKVQVQVVHASTGAPQVDPGLEKMRQDFEKAGLRFTTYRRLSEQTVSLTPGKATDVALPGKKATLTLQPGDHPRPQVAVSVPPLHSTVELGTDASAFLQAGPHENGQLVLVLTAMK
;
A
#
# COMPACT_ATOMS: atom_id res chain seq x y z
N MET A 1 2.56 33.67 57.03
CA MET A 1 2.80 34.14 55.65
C MET A 1 3.88 33.27 55.03
N ILE A 2 3.63 32.74 53.82
CA ILE A 2 4.62 32.23 52.82
C ILE A 2 5.22 30.85 53.15
N ALA A 3 5.24 29.83 52.29
CA ALA A 3 4.63 29.64 50.98
C ALA A 3 4.50 28.14 50.67
N LEU A 4 3.44 27.86 49.93
CA LEU A 4 3.06 26.63 49.25
C LEU A 4 4.02 26.36 48.07
N THR A 5 4.67 25.21 48.01
CA THR A 5 5.39 24.76 46.80
C THR A 5 5.12 23.29 46.51
N SER A 6 3.89 23.01 46.09
CA SER A 6 3.52 21.76 45.43
C SER A 6 3.99 21.81 43.97
N ALA A 7 5.19 21.29 43.68
CA ALA A 7 5.66 21.10 42.31
C ALA A 7 5.05 19.81 41.73
N LEU A 8 3.89 19.95 41.10
CA LEU A 8 3.25 18.90 40.30
C LEU A 8 3.91 18.91 38.90
N SER A 9 5.02 18.20 38.75
CA SER A 9 5.66 18.01 37.44
C SER A 9 4.79 17.09 36.60
N LEU A 10 4.00 17.68 35.69
CA LEU A 10 3.25 16.98 34.66
C LEU A 10 4.18 16.00 33.91
N GLY A 11 3.87 14.71 34.00
CA GLY A 11 4.44 13.70 33.11
C GLY A 11 4.05 14.04 31.67
N ALA A 12 5.01 14.55 30.91
CA ALA A 12 4.90 14.62 29.46
C ALA A 12 4.91 13.18 28.92
N ALA A 13 3.72 12.61 28.71
CA ALA A 13 3.58 11.46 27.87
C ALA A 13 3.99 11.87 26.45
N VAL A 14 5.26 11.61 26.11
CA VAL A 14 5.70 11.62 24.72
C VAL A 14 4.94 10.49 24.04
N LEU A 15 3.83 10.84 23.40
CA LEU A 15 3.27 10.05 22.33
C LEU A 15 4.35 10.01 21.25
N LEU A 16 5.09 8.90 21.21
CA LEU A 16 5.93 8.54 20.07
C LEU A 16 5.00 8.45 18.86
N ALA A 17 4.84 9.58 18.17
CA ALA A 17 4.07 9.67 16.95
C ALA A 17 4.81 8.83 15.91
N ALA A 18 4.34 7.61 15.73
CA ALA A 18 4.82 6.71 14.70
C ALA A 18 4.78 7.45 13.36
N SER A 19 5.94 7.56 12.72
CA SER A 19 6.12 8.51 11.62
C SER A 19 5.23 8.16 10.43
N PRO A 20 4.56 9.15 9.82
CA PRO A 20 3.75 8.90 8.64
C PRO A 20 4.65 8.43 7.49
N VAL A 21 4.31 7.29 6.89
CA VAL A 21 5.04 6.73 5.74
C VAL A 21 4.30 7.14 4.48
N LYS A 22 4.98 7.81 3.56
CA LYS A 22 4.43 8.08 2.23
C LYS A 22 4.52 6.81 1.40
N VAL A 23 3.40 6.39 0.84
CA VAL A 23 3.32 5.21 -0.02
C VAL A 23 2.72 5.64 -1.35
N GLN A 24 3.44 5.37 -2.42
CA GLN A 24 2.93 5.53 -3.77
C GLN A 24 2.16 4.27 -4.15
N VAL A 25 0.87 4.43 -4.41
CA VAL A 25 -0.04 3.36 -4.83
C VAL A 25 -0.30 3.53 -6.32
N GLN A 26 0.20 2.60 -7.12
CA GLN A 26 -0.04 2.56 -8.57
C GLN A 26 -1.03 1.45 -8.88
N VAL A 27 -2.08 1.79 -9.62
CA VAL A 27 -3.07 0.85 -10.10
C VAL A 27 -2.73 0.43 -11.51
N VAL A 28 -2.63 -0.87 -11.72
CA VAL A 28 -2.24 -1.49 -12.96
C VAL A 28 -3.34 -2.41 -13.41
N HIS A 29 -3.66 -2.37 -14.70
CA HIS A 29 -4.56 -3.32 -15.35
C HIS A 29 -3.77 -4.26 -16.23
N ALA A 30 -3.83 -5.55 -15.90
CA ALA A 30 -3.32 -6.64 -16.70
C ALA A 30 -4.45 -7.21 -17.56
N SER A 31 -4.33 -7.20 -18.88
CA SER A 31 -5.35 -7.72 -19.80
C SER A 31 -4.71 -8.40 -21.02
N THR A 32 -5.51 -9.16 -21.78
CA THR A 32 -5.09 -9.79 -23.04
C THR A 32 -5.43 -8.85 -24.20
N GLY A 33 -4.48 -7.99 -24.59
CA GLY A 33 -4.62 -7.04 -25.68
C GLY A 33 -3.30 -6.77 -26.41
N ALA A 34 -3.06 -5.52 -26.81
CA ALA A 34 -1.81 -5.12 -27.45
C ALA A 34 -0.60 -5.32 -26.50
N PRO A 35 0.53 -5.85 -26.98
CA PRO A 35 1.69 -6.13 -26.14
C PRO A 35 2.28 -4.82 -25.59
N GLN A 36 2.05 -4.55 -24.31
CA GLN A 36 2.56 -3.36 -23.63
C GLN A 36 2.72 -3.68 -22.15
N VAL A 37 3.92 -3.56 -21.62
CA VAL A 37 4.21 -3.86 -20.21
C VAL A 37 4.95 -2.67 -19.62
N ASP A 38 4.34 -2.01 -18.63
CA ASP A 38 5.02 -0.92 -17.91
C ASP A 38 6.21 -1.47 -17.08
N PRO A 39 7.33 -0.73 -17.02
CA PRO A 39 8.53 -1.14 -16.28
C PRO A 39 8.21 -1.28 -14.78
N GLY A 40 8.63 -2.41 -14.19
CA GLY A 40 8.30 -2.78 -12.80
C GLY A 40 7.25 -3.88 -12.68
N LEU A 41 6.49 -4.17 -13.73
CA LEU A 41 5.46 -5.22 -13.75
C LEU A 41 5.93 -6.54 -14.37
N GLU A 42 7.19 -6.60 -14.80
CA GLU A 42 7.76 -7.77 -15.45
C GLU A 42 7.76 -9.02 -14.58
N LYS A 43 8.04 -8.88 -13.27
CA LYS A 43 7.95 -10.00 -12.32
C LYS A 43 6.55 -10.59 -12.28
N MET A 44 5.54 -9.74 -12.36
CA MET A 44 4.15 -10.17 -12.32
C MET A 44 3.73 -10.82 -13.63
N ARG A 45 4.17 -10.27 -14.77
CA ARG A 45 4.03 -10.94 -16.06
C ARG A 45 4.58 -12.36 -16.01
N GLN A 46 5.80 -12.52 -15.47
CA GLN A 46 6.41 -13.84 -15.30
C GLN A 46 5.58 -14.76 -14.39
N ASP A 47 5.00 -14.24 -13.30
CA ASP A 47 4.19 -15.04 -12.38
C ASP A 47 2.88 -15.52 -13.02
N PHE A 48 2.19 -14.64 -13.75
CA PHE A 48 1.01 -14.99 -14.51
C PHE A 48 1.32 -15.96 -15.66
N GLU A 49 2.41 -15.75 -16.39
CA GLU A 49 2.87 -16.69 -17.41
C GLU A 49 3.16 -18.07 -16.82
N LYS A 50 3.77 -18.15 -15.63
CA LYS A 50 3.98 -19.41 -14.90
C LYS A 50 2.67 -20.05 -14.47
N ALA A 51 1.67 -19.27 -14.11
CA ALA A 51 0.32 -19.75 -13.78
C ALA A 51 -0.49 -20.17 -15.03
N GLY A 52 0.06 -20.03 -16.24
CA GLY A 52 -0.61 -20.34 -17.49
C GLY A 52 -1.53 -19.22 -18.00
N LEU A 53 -1.54 -18.06 -17.33
CA LEU A 53 -2.31 -16.88 -17.70
C LEU A 53 -1.45 -15.96 -18.57
N ARG A 54 -1.67 -15.98 -19.88
CA ARG A 54 -0.91 -15.18 -20.86
C ARG A 54 -1.52 -13.79 -21.03
N PHE A 55 -1.42 -12.93 -20.04
CA PHE A 55 -1.73 -11.50 -20.23
C PHE A 55 -0.63 -10.84 -21.06
N THR A 56 -1.02 -10.09 -22.09
CA THR A 56 -0.11 -9.41 -23.03
C THR A 56 0.04 -7.92 -22.71
N THR A 57 -0.93 -7.33 -22.02
CA THR A 57 -0.98 -5.92 -21.67
C THR A 57 -0.94 -5.75 -20.16
N TYR A 58 -0.03 -4.93 -19.65
CA TYR A 58 0.09 -4.50 -18.26
C TYR A 58 0.25 -2.99 -18.27
N ARG A 59 -0.86 -2.27 -18.08
CA ARG A 59 -0.88 -0.82 -18.18
C ARG A 59 -1.15 -0.19 -16.83
N ARG A 60 -0.36 0.80 -16.44
CA ARG A 60 -0.67 1.66 -15.30
C ARG A 60 -1.88 2.55 -15.60
N LEU A 61 -2.98 2.34 -14.90
CA LEU A 61 -4.21 3.11 -15.01
C LEU A 61 -4.20 4.36 -14.14
N SER A 62 -3.60 4.27 -12.96
CA SER A 62 -3.58 5.39 -12.00
C SER A 62 -2.37 5.30 -11.09
N GLU A 63 -1.97 6.44 -10.57
CA GLU A 63 -0.92 6.57 -9.58
C GLU A 63 -1.38 7.60 -8.55
N GLN A 64 -1.34 7.21 -7.27
CA GLN A 64 -1.72 8.07 -6.18
C GLN A 64 -0.74 7.91 -5.03
N THR A 65 -0.15 9.01 -4.59
CA THR A 65 0.67 9.03 -3.38
C THR A 65 -0.21 9.29 -2.18
N VAL A 66 -0.20 8.36 -1.22
CA VAL A 66 -0.94 8.47 0.04
C VAL A 66 0.02 8.45 1.21
N SER A 67 -0.20 9.33 2.17
CA SER A 67 0.50 9.27 3.45
C SER A 67 -0.26 8.31 4.37
N LEU A 68 0.34 7.16 4.65
CA LEU A 68 -0.20 6.20 5.60
C LEU A 68 0.33 6.53 7.00
N THR A 69 -0.58 6.67 7.95
CA THR A 69 -0.24 6.82 9.37
C THR A 69 -0.39 5.46 10.03
N PRO A 70 0.57 5.01 10.87
CA PRO A 70 0.46 3.73 11.56
C PRO A 70 -0.82 3.65 12.40
N GLY A 71 -1.58 2.56 12.23
CA GLY A 71 -2.88 2.37 12.89
C GLY A 71 -4.05 3.16 12.27
N LYS A 72 -3.82 3.92 11.19
CA LYS A 72 -4.87 4.65 10.47
C LYS A 72 -5.16 3.98 9.11
N ALA A 73 -6.44 3.72 8.86
CA ALA A 73 -6.92 3.32 7.55
C ALA A 73 -7.01 4.53 6.62
N THR A 74 -6.55 4.36 5.39
CA THR A 74 -6.60 5.35 4.30
C THR A 74 -7.29 4.70 3.11
N ASP A 75 -8.41 5.28 2.70
CA ASP A 75 -9.13 4.83 1.51
C ASP A 75 -8.51 5.41 0.24
N VAL A 76 -8.31 4.53 -0.74
CA VAL A 76 -7.84 4.83 -2.08
C VAL A 76 -8.91 4.41 -3.07
N ALA A 77 -9.26 5.35 -3.94
CA ALA A 77 -10.19 5.09 -5.03
C ALA A 77 -9.48 4.29 -6.11
N LEU A 78 -10.07 3.15 -6.49
CA LEU A 78 -9.63 2.34 -7.61
C LEU A 78 -10.65 2.44 -8.74
N PRO A 79 -10.22 2.26 -10.01
CA PRO A 79 -11.14 2.11 -11.13
C PRO A 79 -12.12 0.97 -10.86
N GLY A 80 -13.38 1.31 -10.58
CA GLY A 80 -14.46 0.37 -10.30
C GLY A 80 -14.59 -0.14 -8.86
N LYS A 81 -13.68 0.19 -7.93
CA LYS A 81 -13.72 -0.28 -6.51
C LYS A 81 -13.07 0.71 -5.54
N LYS A 82 -13.21 0.46 -4.23
CA LYS A 82 -12.45 1.16 -3.18
C LYS A 82 -11.47 0.20 -2.54
N ALA A 83 -10.25 0.65 -2.30
CA ALA A 83 -9.26 -0.08 -1.52
C ALA A 83 -8.98 0.67 -0.24
N THR A 84 -8.96 -0.03 0.88
CA THR A 84 -8.59 0.53 2.18
C THR A 84 -7.20 0.04 2.52
N LEU A 85 -6.25 0.97 2.67
CA LEU A 85 -4.88 0.69 3.05
C LEU A 85 -4.69 1.04 4.52
N THR A 86 -4.20 0.11 5.31
CA THR A 86 -3.92 0.32 6.74
C THR A 86 -2.48 -0.07 7.01
N LEU A 87 -1.69 0.90 7.45
CA LEU A 87 -0.33 0.63 7.89
C LEU A 87 -0.40 0.00 9.29
N GLN A 88 0.09 -1.22 9.43
CA GLN A 88 0.12 -1.91 10.71
C GLN A 88 1.06 -1.17 11.67
N PRO A 89 0.59 -0.83 12.88
CA PRO A 89 1.44 -0.24 13.89
C PRO A 89 2.43 -1.28 14.41
N GLY A 90 3.72 -1.04 14.23
CA GLY A 90 4.78 -1.91 14.72
C GLY A 90 6.16 -1.36 14.38
N ASP A 91 7.12 -1.57 15.28
CA ASP A 91 8.53 -1.23 15.07
C ASP A 91 9.21 -2.35 14.27
N HIS A 92 8.62 -2.70 13.13
CA HIS A 92 9.20 -3.71 12.26
C HIS A 92 10.20 -3.05 11.31
N PRO A 93 11.34 -3.71 11.01
CA PRO A 93 12.28 -3.20 10.02
C PRO A 93 11.66 -3.05 8.62
N ARG A 94 10.48 -3.64 8.39
CA ARG A 94 9.68 -3.54 7.16
C ARG A 94 8.23 -3.15 7.51
N PRO A 95 7.74 -1.97 7.09
CA PRO A 95 6.35 -1.58 7.33
C PRO A 95 5.38 -2.54 6.65
N GLN A 96 4.42 -3.09 7.41
CA GLN A 96 3.38 -3.97 6.86
C GLN A 96 2.14 -3.17 6.51
N VAL A 97 1.67 -3.26 5.27
CA VAL A 97 0.46 -2.60 4.81
C VAL A 97 -0.62 -3.64 4.56
N ALA A 98 -1.66 -3.59 5.37
CA ALA A 98 -2.89 -4.34 5.14
C ALA A 98 -3.71 -3.60 4.10
N VAL A 99 -4.00 -4.28 2.99
CA VAL A 99 -4.80 -3.75 1.89
C VAL A 99 -6.08 -4.56 1.80
N SER A 100 -7.21 -3.86 1.92
CA SER A 100 -8.54 -4.44 1.82
C SER A 100 -9.20 -3.93 0.54
N VAL A 101 -9.42 -4.81 -0.42
CA VAL A 101 -10.10 -4.53 -1.69
C VAL A 101 -11.29 -5.47 -1.82
N PRO A 102 -12.52 -5.08 -1.41
CA PRO A 102 -13.65 -6.00 -1.34
C PRO A 102 -13.85 -6.79 -2.65
N PRO A 103 -13.93 -8.15 -2.59
CA PRO A 103 -13.97 -9.02 -1.40
C PRO A 103 -12.59 -9.56 -0.91
N LEU A 104 -11.47 -9.13 -1.50
CA LEU A 104 -10.11 -9.59 -1.18
C LEU A 104 -9.50 -8.76 -0.04
N HIS A 105 -8.78 -9.43 0.86
CA HIS A 105 -8.01 -8.80 1.93
C HIS A 105 -6.63 -9.43 1.97
N SER A 106 -5.58 -8.61 1.85
CA SER A 106 -4.21 -9.09 1.78
C SER A 106 -3.27 -8.13 2.50
N THR A 107 -2.26 -8.68 3.17
CA THR A 107 -1.23 -7.88 3.85
C THR A 107 0.09 -8.05 3.14
N VAL A 108 0.77 -6.94 2.83
CA VAL A 108 2.06 -6.93 2.14
C VAL A 108 3.10 -6.20 2.96
N GLU A 109 4.34 -6.69 2.95
CA GLU A 109 5.46 -6.02 3.60
C GLU A 109 6.11 -5.06 2.59
N LEU A 110 6.12 -3.77 2.91
CA LEU A 110 6.87 -2.77 2.15
C LEU A 110 8.33 -2.85 2.57
N GLY A 111 9.19 -3.27 1.64
CA GLY A 111 10.63 -3.13 1.84
C GLY A 111 11.06 -1.67 1.67
N THR A 112 12.15 -1.28 2.32
CA THR A 112 12.69 0.09 2.36
C THR A 112 12.98 0.71 0.98
N ASP A 113 13.05 -0.12 -0.07
CA ASP A 113 13.22 0.27 -1.47
C ASP A 113 12.43 -0.68 -2.41
N ALA A 114 11.55 -1.53 -1.86
CA ALA A 114 10.92 -2.60 -2.60
C ALA A 114 9.45 -2.26 -2.89
N SER A 115 9.10 -2.17 -4.17
CA SER A 115 7.71 -2.16 -4.62
C SER A 115 7.05 -3.49 -4.25
N ALA A 116 5.98 -3.42 -3.46
CA ALA A 116 5.11 -4.56 -3.17
C ALA A 116 4.04 -4.64 -4.25
N PHE A 117 3.77 -5.86 -4.74
CA PHE A 117 2.73 -6.12 -5.73
C PHE A 117 1.58 -6.83 -5.05
N LEU A 118 0.36 -6.34 -5.29
CA LEU A 118 -0.84 -6.92 -4.75
C LEU A 118 -1.89 -7.06 -5.83
N GLN A 119 -2.39 -8.27 -6.02
CA GLN A 119 -3.53 -8.51 -6.89
C GLN A 119 -4.81 -7.92 -6.25
N ALA A 120 -5.37 -6.89 -6.87
CA ALA A 120 -6.59 -6.20 -6.45
C ALA A 120 -7.87 -6.93 -6.95
N GLY A 121 -7.70 -8.05 -7.64
CA GLY A 121 -8.76 -8.92 -8.14
C GLY A 121 -9.06 -8.75 -9.63
N PRO A 122 -9.96 -9.58 -10.19
CA PRO A 122 -10.36 -9.52 -11.59
C PRO A 122 -11.11 -8.21 -11.89
N HIS A 123 -10.85 -7.64 -13.06
CA HIS A 123 -11.48 -6.41 -13.53
C HIS A 123 -11.50 -6.39 -15.05
N GLU A 124 -12.71 -6.25 -15.61
CA GLU A 124 -12.94 -6.35 -17.06
C GLU A 124 -12.37 -7.67 -17.61
N ASN A 125 -11.80 -7.64 -18.83
CA ASN A 125 -11.12 -8.78 -19.47
C ASN A 125 -9.70 -9.03 -18.92
N GLY A 126 -9.53 -8.90 -17.60
CA GLY A 126 -8.21 -8.84 -16.99
C GLY A 126 -8.20 -8.84 -15.47
N GLN A 127 -7.10 -8.36 -14.91
CA GLN A 127 -6.84 -8.31 -13.47
C GLN A 127 -6.27 -6.95 -13.07
N LEU A 128 -6.82 -6.37 -12.00
CA LEU A 128 -6.24 -5.19 -11.37
C LEU A 128 -5.16 -5.60 -10.39
N VAL A 129 -4.11 -4.81 -10.37
CA VAL A 129 -2.95 -5.00 -9.51
C VAL A 129 -2.55 -3.65 -8.95
N LEU A 130 -2.33 -3.63 -7.65
CA LEU A 130 -1.80 -2.52 -6.89
C LEU A 130 -0.32 -2.71 -6.73
N VAL A 131 0.46 -1.72 -7.12
CA VAL A 131 1.88 -1.63 -6.80
C VAL A 131 2.01 -0.60 -5.71
N LEU A 132 2.53 -0.99 -4.56
CA LEU A 132 2.76 -0.13 -3.42
C LEU A 132 4.26 0.09 -3.30
N THR A 133 4.72 1.33 -3.39
CA THR A 133 6.12 1.69 -3.25
C THR A 133 6.26 2.62 -2.04
N ALA A 134 7.07 2.23 -1.06
CA ALA A 134 7.40 3.10 0.06
C ALA A 134 8.26 4.26 -0.45
N MET A 135 7.85 5.48 -0.18
CA MET A 135 8.62 6.69 -0.46
C MET A 135 9.30 7.12 0.84
N LYS A 136 10.61 7.39 0.75
CA LYS A 136 11.43 7.88 1.86
C LYS A 136 11.15 9.36 2.16
#